data_AF-A0A268TWW3-F1
#
_entry.id   AF-A0A268TWW3-F1
#
_cell.length_a   1.000
_cell.length_b   1.000
_cell.length_c   1.000
_cell.angle_alpha   90.00
_cell.angle_beta   90.00
_cell.angle_gamma   90.00
#
_symmetry.space_group_name_H-M   'P 1'
#
loop_
_entity.id
_entity.type
_entity.pdbx_description
1 polymer ?
#
loop_
_entity_poly.entity_id
_entity_poly.type
_entity_poly.pdbx_seq_one_letter_code
_entity_poly.pdbx_strand_id
1 'polypeptide(L)'
;MQYQILYDTQLWGIFHPKGKVITFPAGTDPNYITRLVRDKVIIEVIEATEATKQSQEPAPDSDKEESIQVGNQAEEQSDSQSKSKKAKK
;
A
#
# COMPACT_ATOMS: atom_id res chain seq x y z
N MET A 1 -14.09 15.20 11.11
CA MET A 1 -15.07 14.68 10.14
C MET A 1 -14.51 13.40 9.55
N GLN A 2 -15.34 12.35 9.47
CA GLN A 2 -14.95 11.06 8.91
C GLN A 2 -15.39 10.96 7.46
N TYR A 3 -14.58 10.30 6.63
CA TYR A 3 -14.86 10.13 5.21
C TYR A 3 -14.65 8.68 4.79
N GLN A 4 -15.49 8.17 3.90
CA GLN A 4 -15.37 6.82 3.35
C GLN A 4 -14.74 6.86 1.96
N ILE A 5 -13.74 6.01 1.73
CA ILE A 5 -13.04 5.83 0.45
C ILE A 5 -13.96 5.08 -0.53
N LEU A 6 -14.12 5.58 -1.75
CA LEU A 6 -14.97 4.94 -2.78
C LEU A 6 -14.22 3.97 -3.70
N TYR A 7 -12.90 4.10 -3.82
CA TYR A 7 -12.04 3.22 -4.62
C TYR A 7 -10.63 3.14 -4.04
N ASP A 8 -9.92 2.06 -4.37
CA ASP A 8 -8.53 1.86 -3.95
C ASP A 8 -7.67 3.05 -4.37
N THR A 9 -7.11 3.74 -3.39
CA THR A 9 -6.41 5.01 -3.62
C THR A 9 -5.26 5.17 -2.63
N GLN A 10 -4.31 6.02 -2.99
CA GLN A 10 -3.18 6.36 -2.13
C GLN A 10 -3.33 7.80 -1.65
N LEU A 11 -3.40 8.00 -0.34
CA LEU A 11 -3.49 9.31 0.30
C LEU A 11 -2.30 9.48 1.24
N TRP A 12 -1.59 10.60 1.14
CA TRP A 12 -0.38 10.88 1.93
C TRP A 12 0.70 9.79 1.86
N GLY A 13 0.79 9.10 0.73
CA GLY A 13 1.73 7.99 0.56
C GLY A 13 1.25 6.66 1.16
N ILE A 14 0.08 6.60 1.80
CA ILE A 14 -0.49 5.40 2.40
C ILE A 14 -1.59 4.84 1.49
N PHE A 15 -1.58 3.53 1.25
CA PHE A 15 -2.64 2.85 0.52
C PHE A 15 -3.90 2.69 1.38
N HIS A 16 -5.05 3.08 0.81
CA HIS A 16 -6.36 2.94 1.42
C HIS A 16 -7.27 2.12 0.51
N PRO A 17 -7.71 0.92 0.96
CA PRO A 17 -8.67 0.13 0.20
C PRO A 17 -10.04 0.80 0.19
N LYS A 18 -10.82 0.51 -0.85
CA LYS A 18 -12.23 0.87 -0.98
C LYS A 18 -13.01 0.50 0.29
N GLY A 19 -13.92 1.39 0.69
CA GLY A 19 -14.80 1.21 1.84
C GLY A 19 -14.17 1.55 3.19
N LYS A 20 -12.86 1.82 3.23
CA LYS A 20 -12.17 2.25 4.46
C LYS A 20 -12.64 3.65 4.87
N VAL A 21 -12.95 3.81 6.15
CA VAL A 21 -13.23 5.11 6.76
C VAL A 21 -11.91 5.71 7.23
N ILE A 22 -11.67 6.98 6.87
CA ILE A 22 -10.49 7.74 7.24
C ILE A 22 -10.88 9.05 7.92
N THR A 23 -9.98 9.55 8.76
CA THR A 23 -10.10 10.87 9.38
C THR A 23 -8.95 11.73 8.88
N PHE A 24 -9.26 12.90 8.35
CA PHE A 24 -8.24 13.85 7.90
C PHE A 24 -7.60 14.54 9.10
N PRO A 25 -6.26 14.70 9.13
CA PRO A 25 -5.59 15.42 10.21
C PRO A 25 -5.99 16.90 10.19
N ALA A 26 -5.98 17.51 11.37
CA ALA A 26 -6.21 18.94 11.51
C ALA A 26 -5.16 19.73 10.71
N GLY A 27 -5.60 20.75 9.98
CA GLY A 27 -4.72 21.52 9.09
C GLY A 27 -4.57 20.95 7.67
N THR A 28 -5.27 19.87 7.32
CA THR A 28 -5.40 19.48 5.91
C THR A 28 -6.04 20.61 5.11
N ASP A 29 -5.48 20.90 3.94
CA ASP A 29 -6.03 21.89 3.02
C ASP A 29 -7.50 21.55 2.65
N PRO A 30 -8.43 22.51 2.82
CA PRO A 30 -9.84 22.27 2.53
C PRO A 30 -10.10 22.06 1.03
N ASN A 31 -9.33 22.70 0.14
CA ASN A 31 -9.51 22.52 -1.30
C ASN A 31 -9.12 21.10 -1.74
N TYR A 32 -8.12 20.49 -1.10
CA TYR A 32 -7.76 19.10 -1.30
C TYR A 32 -8.94 18.18 -0.98
N ILE A 33 -9.55 18.35 0.20
CA ILE A 33 -10.73 17.56 0.61
C ILE A 33 -11.88 17.78 -0.37
N THR A 34 -12.19 19.03 -0.72
CA THR A 34 -13.24 19.36 -1.69
C THR A 34 -13.00 18.70 -3.05
N ARG A 35 -11.76 18.68 -3.53
CA ARG A 35 -11.40 18.02 -4.79
C ARG A 35 -11.60 16.51 -4.71
N LEU A 36 -11.20 15.87 -3.62
CA LEU A 36 -11.43 14.44 -3.41
C LEU A 36 -12.93 14.10 -3.39
N VAL A 37 -13.76 14.95 -2.79
CA VAL A 37 -15.23 14.79 -2.81
C VAL A 37 -15.78 15.00 -4.22
N ARG A 38 -15.35 16.05 -4.93
CA ARG A 38 -15.79 16.37 -6.30
C ARG A 38 -15.47 15.25 -7.28
N ASP A 39 -14.25 14.72 -7.18
CA ASP A 39 -13.75 13.64 -8.04
C ASP A 39 -14.23 12.26 -7.53
N LYS A 40 -15.14 12.24 -6.55
CA LYS A 40 -15.78 11.04 -5.97
C LYS A 40 -14.78 10.02 -5.44
N VAL A 41 -13.64 10.47 -4.92
CA VAL A 41 -12.65 9.64 -4.21
C VAL A 41 -13.16 9.27 -2.83
N ILE A 42 -13.78 10.25 -2.15
CA ILE A 42 -14.28 10.11 -0.79
C ILE A 42 -15.70 10.65 -0.69
N ILE A 43 -16.45 10.16 0.30
CA ILE A 43 -17.75 10.71 0.71
C ILE A 43 -17.74 11.05 2.19
N GLU A 44 -18.43 12.12 2.56
CA GLU A 44 -18.59 12.50 3.97
C GLU A 44 -19.56 11.53 4.65
N VAL A 45 -19.10 10.91 5.74
CA VAL A 45 -19.95 10.06 6.56
C VAL A 45 -20.53 10.94 7.65
N ILE A 46 -21.73 11.47 7.38
CA ILE A 46 -22.54 12.11 8.41
C ILE A 46 -23.07 10.96 9.26
N GLU A 47 -22.69 10.90 10.53
CA GLU A 47 -23.16 9.89 11.48
C GLU A 47 -24.68 9.99 11.70
N ALA A 48 -25.46 9.57 10.72
CA ALA A 48 -26.79 9.05 10.92
C ALA A 48 -26.61 7.56 11.18
N THR A 49 -26.61 7.22 12.46
CA THR A 49 -26.49 5.91 13.08
C THR A 49 -27.19 4.77 12.34
N GLU A 50 -26.61 4.18 11.29
CA GLU A 50 -26.97 2.81 10.85
C GLU A 50 -25.75 2.07 10.27
N ALA A 51 -25.51 0.90 10.85
CA ALA A 51 -24.43 -0.02 10.55
C ALA A 51 -24.56 -0.63 9.15
N THR A 52 -23.45 -0.86 8.44
CA THR A 52 -23.36 -2.03 7.55
C THR A 52 -21.92 -2.55 7.44
N LYS A 53 -21.77 -3.82 7.84
CA LYS A 53 -20.61 -4.70 7.64
C LYS A 53 -20.22 -4.77 6.15
N GLN A 54 -18.92 -4.83 5.87
CA GLN A 54 -18.38 -5.57 4.71
C GLN A 54 -16.87 -5.80 4.94
N SER A 55 -16.50 -6.98 5.44
CA SER A 55 -16.09 -8.17 4.68
C SER A 55 -14.61 -8.15 4.32
N GLN A 56 -13.79 -8.66 5.23
CA GLN A 56 -12.62 -9.47 4.86
C GLN A 56 -13.00 -10.92 5.13
N GLU A 57 -13.36 -11.64 4.07
CA GLU A 57 -13.42 -13.11 4.04
C GLU A 57 -12.05 -13.64 3.52
N PRO A 58 -11.75 -14.95 3.59
CA PRO A 58 -10.57 -15.47 4.29
C PRO A 58 -9.50 -16.09 3.36
N ALA A 59 -8.48 -16.66 4.02
CA ALA A 59 -7.24 -17.28 3.53
C ALA A 59 -7.33 -18.22 2.31
N PRO A 60 -6.21 -18.45 1.59
CA PRO A 60 -6.00 -19.72 0.91
C PRO A 60 -5.40 -20.73 1.89
N ASP A 61 -6.23 -21.66 2.35
CA ASP A 61 -5.79 -22.97 2.85
C ASP A 61 -5.37 -23.81 1.63
N SER A 62 -4.08 -24.13 1.53
CA SER A 62 -3.60 -25.21 0.67
C SER A 62 -2.58 -25.99 1.48
N ASP A 63 -3.14 -26.90 2.27
CA ASP A 63 -2.47 -28.01 2.92
C ASP A 63 -1.73 -28.85 1.87
N LYS A 64 -0.40 -28.86 1.90
CA LYS A 64 0.40 -30.05 1.62
C LYS A 64 1.80 -29.92 2.23
N GLU A 65 2.03 -30.74 3.25
CA GLU A 65 3.34 -31.18 3.72
C GLU A 65 4.33 -31.43 2.57
N GLU A 66 5.54 -30.87 2.68
CA GLU A 66 6.75 -31.66 2.46
C GLU A 66 7.90 -31.08 3.29
N SER A 67 8.24 -31.78 4.37
CA SER A 67 9.59 -31.73 4.95
C SER A 67 10.59 -32.20 3.90
N ILE A 68 11.73 -31.51 3.75
CA ILE A 68 13.08 -32.08 3.83
C ILE A 68 14.12 -30.95 3.91
N GLN A 69 15.08 -31.21 4.77
CA GLN A 69 16.19 -30.42 5.28
C GLN A 69 17.48 -30.80 4.53
N VAL A 70 18.18 -29.85 3.88
CA VAL A 70 19.64 -29.85 3.58
C VAL A 70 20.00 -28.38 3.26
N GLY A 71 20.96 -27.67 3.84
CA GLY A 71 22.26 -28.05 4.38
C GLY A 71 23.34 -27.30 3.59
N ASN A 72 24.05 -26.37 4.26
CA ASN A 72 25.43 -25.90 4.04
C ASN A 72 26.00 -25.63 2.63
N GLN A 73 26.44 -24.37 2.43
CA GLN A 73 27.81 -23.91 2.06
C GLN A 73 27.68 -22.53 1.38
N ALA A 74 28.26 -21.43 1.90
CA ALA A 74 29.69 -21.09 2.04
C ALA A 74 30.43 -20.94 0.68
N GLU A 75 31.38 -20.01 0.67
CA GLU A 75 32.25 -19.53 -0.43
C GLU A 75 31.64 -18.39 -1.29
N GLU A 76 31.99 -17.11 -1.13
CA GLU A 76 33.29 -16.41 -1.10
C GLU A 76 33.88 -16.14 -2.51
N GLN A 77 34.47 -14.94 -2.64
CA GLN A 77 35.43 -14.47 -3.67
C GLN A 77 34.85 -13.99 -5.02
N SER A 78 34.93 -12.70 -5.33
CA SER A 78 36.09 -11.92 -5.82
C SER A 78 36.36 -12.12 -7.31
N ASP A 79 36.11 -11.07 -8.10
CA ASP A 79 36.90 -10.68 -9.29
C ASP A 79 36.48 -9.24 -9.64
N SER A 80 37.20 -8.19 -9.27
CA SER A 80 38.48 -7.69 -9.78
C SER A 80 38.53 -7.39 -11.29
N GLN A 81 38.93 -6.15 -11.57
CA GLN A 81 39.64 -5.67 -12.76
C GLN A 81 38.92 -5.35 -14.11
N SER A 82 38.88 -4.03 -14.33
CA SER A 82 39.65 -3.33 -15.38
C SER A 82 39.32 -3.56 -16.85
N LYS A 83 38.95 -2.44 -17.50
CA LYS A 83 39.37 -1.90 -18.83
C LYS A 83 38.42 -0.72 -19.15
N SER A 84 38.76 0.42 -19.74
CA SER A 84 39.90 0.83 -20.55
C SER A 84 39.87 2.35 -20.73
N LYS A 85 41.07 2.95 -20.72
CA LYS A 85 41.55 4.01 -21.63
C LYS A 85 40.49 4.91 -22.30
N LYS A 86 40.50 6.21 -21.96
CA LYS A 86 40.06 7.26 -22.88
C LYS A 86 41.23 8.23 -23.12
N ALA A 87 41.84 8.07 -24.29
CA ALA A 87 42.77 9.00 -24.89
C ALA A 87 42.00 10.17 -25.53
N LYS A 88 42.50 11.40 -25.37
CA LYS A 88 42.31 12.60 -26.21
C LYS A 88 42.75 13.80 -25.37
N LYS A 89 43.48 14.80 -25.84
CA LYS A 89 44.25 15.09 -27.05
C LYS A 89 45.00 16.38 -26.71
#